data_AF-A0A292QWC2-F1
#
_entry.id   AF-A0A292QWC2-F1
#
_cell.length_a   1.000
_cell.length_b   1.000
_cell.length_c   1.000
_cell.angle_alpha   90.00
_cell.angle_beta   90.00
_cell.angle_gamma   90.00
#
_symmetry.space_group_name_H-M   'P 1'
#
loop_
_entity.id
_entity.type
_entity.pdbx_description
1 polymer ?
#
loop_
_entity_poly.entity_id
_entity_poly.type
_entity_poly.pdbx_seq_one_letter_code
_entity_poly.pdbx_strand_id
1 'polypeptide(L)'
;MGMAASQARLLTITARMHDVEYKAQSIQNAKIQLSTQSDQVYQEYLEALDATTLTVDDINGNTITANFNNLVGKNGVETGNNYALRTSNGQLIVEDEVKDAYDEYDGNDPYEFAMMMIFGDAGNALDRDNLEQCENQAFENNSNIGSDDMNSMIAIKDKMDKILTDNGVEDYNDLTDEAKDEYDELEQSYKYKLYKNFGSEIFALAYADEGVEEDDFNQEEFNFYANLYKQIVLAGGCVSIADYNGTDGDAANNSEWLKNMIQCGKISIEIVNQDKKTGQVSFNTTSPDSDTYVSYTTTTTIDKSALAKAEAEYEHKTKQIDQKDKKFDMDLSKLETERTALTTEYESVKKVISDNIERTFGIFS
;
A
#
# COMPACT_ATOMS: atom_id res chain seq x y z
N MET A 1 39.37 -44.06 60.61
CA MET A 1 39.54 -42.99 59.61
C MET A 1 38.65 -43.12 58.36
N GLY A 2 37.87 -44.20 58.17
CA GLY A 2 37.15 -44.44 56.90
C GLY A 2 35.80 -43.73 56.70
N MET A 3 35.07 -43.41 57.77
CA MET A 3 33.68 -42.89 57.67
C MET A 3 33.58 -41.44 57.14
N ALA A 4 34.45 -40.54 57.60
CA ALA A 4 34.41 -39.14 57.14
C ALA A 4 34.82 -39.01 55.66
N ALA A 5 35.76 -39.85 55.20
CA ALA A 5 36.19 -39.87 53.80
C ALA A 5 35.11 -40.46 52.87
N SER A 6 34.38 -41.50 53.29
CA SER A 6 33.27 -42.06 52.50
C SER A 6 32.07 -41.14 52.45
N GLN A 7 31.75 -40.43 53.55
CA GLN A 7 30.71 -39.40 53.57
C GLN A 7 31.06 -38.20 52.68
N ALA A 8 32.32 -37.73 52.70
CA ALA A 8 32.78 -36.68 51.80
C ALA A 8 32.69 -37.09 50.33
N ARG A 9 33.06 -38.34 50.01
CA ARG A 9 32.93 -38.88 48.65
C ARG A 9 31.48 -39.01 48.20
N LEU A 10 30.58 -39.45 49.09
CA LEU A 10 29.14 -39.53 48.82
C LEU A 10 28.58 -38.15 48.44
N LEU A 11 28.91 -37.11 49.23
CA LEU A 11 28.52 -35.72 48.96
C LEU A 11 29.04 -35.23 47.60
N THR A 12 30.29 -35.53 47.25
CA THR A 12 30.86 -35.18 45.95
C THR A 12 30.16 -35.88 44.79
N ILE A 13 29.82 -37.17 44.92
CA ILE A 13 29.08 -37.91 43.89
C ILE A 13 27.66 -37.35 43.74
N THR A 14 26.98 -37.05 44.86
CA THR A 14 25.65 -36.44 44.86
C THR A 14 25.67 -35.06 44.17
N ALA A 15 26.66 -34.22 44.45
CA ALA A 15 26.82 -32.93 43.77
C ALA A 15 26.99 -33.12 42.25
N ARG A 16 27.84 -34.05 41.82
CA ARG A 16 28.02 -34.36 40.39
C ARG A 16 26.75 -34.92 39.73
N MET A 17 25.99 -35.76 40.43
CA MET A 17 24.70 -36.26 39.92
C MET A 17 23.71 -35.12 39.68
N HIS A 18 23.60 -34.19 40.64
CA HIS A 18 22.75 -33.01 40.49
C HIS A 18 23.21 -32.11 39.35
N ASP A 19 24.52 -31.92 39.16
CA ASP A 19 25.06 -31.16 38.02
C ASP A 19 24.70 -31.82 36.68
N VAL A 20 24.78 -33.16 36.59
CA VAL A 20 24.42 -33.92 35.39
C VAL A 20 22.92 -33.84 35.12
N GLU A 21 22.08 -33.98 36.15
CA GLU A 21 20.62 -33.82 36.04
C GLU A 21 20.24 -32.41 35.61
N TYR A 22 20.88 -31.38 36.18
CA TYR A 22 20.66 -29.99 35.81
C TYR A 22 21.02 -29.73 34.34
N LYS A 23 22.18 -30.25 33.88
CA LYS A 23 22.58 -30.16 32.47
C LYS A 23 21.60 -30.87 31.55
N ALA A 24 21.13 -32.07 31.92
CA ALA A 24 20.15 -32.82 31.13
C ALA A 24 18.81 -32.07 31.02
N GLN A 25 18.31 -31.50 32.12
CA GLN A 25 17.10 -30.66 32.11
C GLN A 25 17.28 -29.41 31.25
N SER A 26 18.44 -28.75 31.33
CA SER A 26 18.74 -27.59 30.48
C SER A 26 18.73 -27.95 28.99
N ILE A 27 19.27 -29.11 28.61
CA ILE A 27 19.27 -29.58 27.22
C ILE A 27 17.84 -29.93 26.77
N GLN A 28 17.04 -30.58 27.61
CA GLN A 28 15.63 -30.88 27.30
C GLN A 28 14.82 -29.60 27.08
N ASN A 29 15.01 -28.58 27.90
CA ASN A 29 14.37 -27.27 27.71
C ASN A 29 14.82 -26.60 26.39
N ALA A 30 16.12 -26.68 26.05
CA ALA A 30 16.62 -26.19 24.77
C ALA A 30 16.02 -26.95 23.58
N LYS A 31 15.74 -28.24 23.73
CA LYS A 31 15.09 -29.08 22.71
C LYS A 31 13.63 -28.66 22.47
N ILE A 32 12.90 -28.34 23.54
CA ILE A 32 11.52 -27.78 23.44
C ILE A 32 11.54 -26.45 22.66
N GLN A 33 12.48 -25.55 22.96
CA GLN A 33 12.64 -24.29 22.23
C GLN A 33 13.00 -24.53 20.75
N LEU A 34 13.81 -25.54 20.47
CA LEU A 34 14.17 -25.92 19.10
C LEU A 34 12.95 -26.41 18.31
N SER A 35 12.05 -27.18 18.95
CA SER A 35 10.78 -27.60 18.37
C SER A 35 9.90 -26.40 18.01
N THR A 36 9.79 -25.41 18.91
CA THR A 36 9.04 -24.17 18.64
C THR A 36 9.65 -23.40 17.46
N GLN A 37 10.98 -23.34 17.36
CA GLN A 37 11.64 -22.71 16.20
C GLN A 37 11.37 -23.49 14.90
N SER A 38 11.30 -24.82 14.96
CA SER A 38 10.95 -25.65 13.80
C SER A 38 9.53 -25.34 13.31
N ASP A 39 8.57 -25.24 14.23
CA ASP A 39 7.18 -24.89 13.90
C ASP A 39 7.10 -23.48 13.31
N GLN A 40 7.84 -22.52 13.88
CA GLN A 40 7.89 -21.15 13.38
C GLN A 40 8.49 -21.07 11.96
N VAL A 41 9.60 -21.75 11.69
CA VAL A 41 10.22 -21.80 10.35
C VAL A 41 9.27 -22.42 9.32
N TYR A 42 8.45 -23.39 9.74
CA TYR A 42 7.41 -23.98 8.90
C TYR A 42 6.25 -23.01 8.64
N GLN A 43 5.79 -22.26 9.65
CA GLN A 43 4.76 -21.23 9.47
C GLN A 43 5.24 -20.06 8.61
N GLU A 44 6.46 -19.56 8.84
CA GLU A 44 7.10 -18.52 8.00
C GLU A 44 7.18 -18.97 6.54
N TYR A 45 7.45 -20.26 6.29
CA TYR A 45 7.44 -20.83 4.94
C TYR A 45 6.02 -20.92 4.35
N LEU A 46 5.00 -21.24 5.15
CA LEU A 46 3.60 -21.24 4.71
C LEU A 46 3.09 -19.82 4.42
N GLU A 47 3.43 -18.84 5.25
CA GLU A 47 3.12 -17.42 5.00
C GLU A 47 3.82 -16.89 3.75
N ALA A 48 5.06 -17.31 3.52
CA ALA A 48 5.78 -17.01 2.28
C ALA A 48 5.19 -17.73 1.05
N LEU A 49 4.58 -18.92 1.24
CA LEU A 49 3.86 -19.65 0.20
C LEU A 49 2.49 -19.03 -0.09
N ASP A 50 1.82 -18.48 0.93
CA ASP A 50 0.59 -17.70 0.86
C ASP A 50 0.83 -16.22 0.53
N ALA A 51 2.06 -15.84 0.17
CA ALA A 51 2.36 -14.50 -0.33
C ALA A 51 1.41 -14.22 -1.49
N THR A 52 0.49 -13.30 -1.28
CA THR A 52 -0.37 -12.75 -2.30
C THR A 52 0.32 -11.53 -2.88
N THR A 53 0.21 -11.35 -4.19
CA THR A 53 0.56 -10.11 -4.86
C THR A 53 -0.72 -9.37 -5.20
N LEU A 54 -0.71 -8.05 -5.06
CA LEU A 54 -1.76 -7.23 -5.66
C LEU A 54 -1.52 -7.21 -7.16
N THR A 55 -2.52 -7.55 -7.95
CA THR A 55 -2.45 -7.60 -9.41
C THR A 55 -3.56 -6.77 -10.04
N VAL A 56 -3.28 -6.26 -11.23
CA VAL A 56 -4.25 -5.59 -12.09
C VAL A 56 -4.24 -6.28 -13.46
N ASP A 57 -5.42 -6.64 -13.96
CA ASP A 57 -5.61 -7.20 -15.28
C ASP A 57 -5.90 -6.08 -16.29
N ASP A 58 -5.18 -6.08 -17.42
CA ASP A 58 -5.46 -5.14 -18.51
C ASP A 58 -6.75 -5.52 -19.28
N ILE A 59 -7.18 -4.65 -20.20
CA ILE A 59 -8.35 -4.87 -21.06
C ILE A 59 -8.26 -6.14 -21.92
N ASN A 60 -7.04 -6.67 -22.13
CA ASN A 60 -6.76 -7.87 -22.92
C ASN A 60 -6.68 -9.14 -22.04
N GLY A 61 -6.79 -9.02 -20.71
CA GLY A 61 -6.67 -10.11 -19.75
C GLY A 61 -5.24 -10.48 -19.37
N ASN A 62 -4.26 -9.59 -19.58
CA ASN A 62 -2.90 -9.78 -19.08
C ASN A 62 -2.80 -9.29 -17.63
N THR A 63 -2.33 -10.18 -16.75
CA THR A 63 -2.13 -9.87 -15.34
C THR A 63 -0.77 -9.22 -15.09
N ILE A 64 -0.79 -8.03 -14.48
CA ILE A 64 0.38 -7.24 -14.13
C ILE A 64 0.42 -7.05 -12.60
N THR A 65 1.60 -7.03 -12.01
CA THR A 65 1.72 -6.72 -10.56
C THR A 65 1.39 -5.26 -10.35
N ALA A 66 0.40 -4.96 -9.51
CA ALA A 66 -0.08 -3.60 -9.30
C ALA A 66 0.89 -2.80 -8.41
N ASN A 67 1.10 -1.54 -8.76
CA ASN A 67 1.74 -0.51 -7.95
C ASN A 67 0.98 0.82 -8.17
N PHE A 68 1.38 1.90 -7.50
CA PHE A 68 0.69 3.18 -7.63
C PHE A 68 0.73 3.67 -9.09
N ASN A 69 1.91 3.70 -9.71
CA ASN A 69 2.10 4.25 -11.05
C ASN A 69 1.25 3.53 -12.11
N ASN A 70 1.15 2.20 -12.01
CA ASN A 70 0.41 1.41 -12.99
C ASN A 70 -1.08 1.27 -12.67
N LEU A 71 -1.52 1.58 -11.45
CA LEU A 71 -2.93 1.50 -11.07
C LEU A 71 -3.66 2.84 -11.22
N VAL A 72 -3.00 3.95 -10.85
CA VAL A 72 -3.62 5.28 -10.83
C VAL A 72 -2.81 6.37 -11.52
N GLY A 73 -1.56 6.08 -11.90
CA GLY A 73 -0.72 7.04 -12.63
C GLY A 73 -1.22 7.31 -14.04
N LYS A 74 -0.73 8.40 -14.64
CA LYS A 74 -1.10 8.88 -15.97
C LYS A 74 -0.99 7.82 -17.07
N ASN A 75 0.07 7.01 -17.01
CA ASN A 75 0.33 5.90 -17.94
C ASN A 75 -0.01 4.54 -17.31
N GLY A 76 -1.09 4.51 -16.52
CA GLY A 76 -1.59 3.32 -15.85
C GLY A 76 -2.00 2.21 -16.83
N VAL A 77 -2.20 1.02 -16.29
CA VAL A 77 -2.74 -0.12 -17.04
C VAL A 77 -4.15 0.22 -17.50
N GLU A 78 -4.40 0.12 -18.81
CA GLU A 78 -5.74 0.29 -19.35
C GLU A 78 -6.64 -0.86 -18.89
N THR A 79 -7.62 -0.52 -18.06
CA THR A 79 -8.67 -1.46 -17.61
C THR A 79 -10.05 -0.95 -18.00
N GLY A 80 -11.11 -1.71 -17.69
CA GLY A 80 -12.48 -1.22 -17.85
C GLY A 80 -12.89 -0.15 -16.83
N ASN A 81 -12.08 0.04 -15.78
CA ASN A 81 -12.30 0.99 -14.69
C ASN A 81 -11.14 1.99 -14.59
N ASN A 82 -11.42 3.17 -14.08
CA ASN A 82 -10.40 4.11 -13.64
C ASN A 82 -10.32 4.03 -12.11
N TYR A 83 -9.13 3.92 -11.56
CA TYR A 83 -8.93 3.77 -10.12
C TYR A 83 -8.41 5.04 -9.48
N ALA A 84 -8.75 5.22 -8.21
CA ALA A 84 -8.19 6.21 -7.33
C ALA A 84 -7.83 5.56 -5.99
N LEU A 85 -6.76 6.06 -5.36
CA LEU A 85 -6.34 5.62 -4.04
C LEU A 85 -6.62 6.73 -3.03
N ARG A 86 -7.33 6.40 -1.95
CA ARG A 86 -7.67 7.35 -0.90
C ARG A 86 -7.10 6.91 0.43
N THR A 87 -6.62 7.86 1.21
CA THR A 87 -6.19 7.63 2.59
C THR A 87 -7.38 7.29 3.48
N SER A 88 -7.10 6.77 4.69
CA SER A 88 -8.12 6.58 5.72
C SER A 88 -8.88 7.86 6.13
N ASN A 89 -8.32 9.03 5.83
CA ASN A 89 -8.96 10.33 6.08
C ASN A 89 -9.80 10.83 4.90
N GLY A 90 -9.84 10.07 3.79
CA GLY A 90 -10.60 10.39 2.59
C GLY A 90 -9.85 11.24 1.56
N GLN A 91 -8.64 11.72 1.85
CA GLN A 91 -7.82 12.50 0.90
C GLN A 91 -7.29 11.61 -0.23
N LEU A 92 -7.20 12.16 -1.43
CA LEU A 92 -6.67 11.48 -2.61
C LEU A 92 -5.14 11.35 -2.56
N ILE A 93 -4.58 10.22 -2.97
CA ILE A 93 -3.12 10.05 -3.11
C ILE A 93 -2.75 10.35 -4.56
N VAL A 94 -1.83 11.29 -4.77
CA VAL A 94 -1.42 11.79 -6.09
C VAL A 94 0.10 11.83 -6.23
N GLU A 95 0.58 12.06 -7.45
CA GLU A 95 2.00 12.32 -7.72
C GLU A 95 2.46 13.63 -7.06
N ASP A 96 3.76 13.72 -6.75
CA ASP A 96 4.34 14.86 -6.03
C ASP A 96 4.10 16.19 -6.77
N GLU A 97 4.33 16.19 -8.09
CA GLU A 97 4.12 17.35 -8.96
C GLU A 97 2.66 17.85 -8.94
N VAL A 98 1.69 16.93 -8.87
CA VAL A 98 0.26 17.28 -8.76
C VAL A 98 -0.04 17.89 -7.39
N LYS A 99 0.58 17.36 -6.33
CA LYS A 99 0.38 17.85 -4.97
C LYS A 99 0.93 19.26 -4.80
N ASP A 100 2.12 19.53 -5.36
CA ASP A 100 2.74 20.85 -5.35
C ASP A 100 1.90 21.86 -6.14
N ALA A 101 1.50 21.51 -7.37
CA ALA A 101 0.64 22.37 -8.17
C ALA A 101 -0.71 22.66 -7.50
N TYR A 102 -1.31 21.69 -6.80
CA TYR A 102 -2.56 21.89 -6.07
C TYR A 102 -2.41 22.83 -4.87
N ASP A 103 -1.27 22.81 -4.18
CA ASP A 103 -1.01 23.71 -3.05
C ASP A 103 -0.73 25.15 -3.50
N GLU A 104 -0.13 25.32 -4.68
CA GLU A 104 0.14 26.63 -5.27
C GLU A 104 -1.09 27.23 -5.95
N TYR A 105 -2.01 26.40 -6.44
CA TYR A 105 -3.22 26.83 -7.12
C TYR A 105 -4.24 27.46 -6.17
N ASP A 106 -4.54 28.74 -6.38
CA ASP A 106 -5.51 29.52 -5.59
C ASP A 106 -6.91 29.61 -6.24
N GLY A 107 -7.08 28.99 -7.41
CA GLY A 107 -8.33 28.94 -8.14
C GLY A 107 -9.22 27.75 -7.78
N ASN A 108 -10.34 27.63 -8.50
CA ASN A 108 -11.36 26.61 -8.31
C ASN A 108 -11.79 25.92 -9.62
N ASP A 109 -11.14 26.24 -10.74
CA ASP A 109 -11.50 25.74 -12.06
C ASP A 109 -10.62 24.53 -12.45
N PRO A 110 -11.21 23.34 -12.66
CA PRO A 110 -10.45 22.15 -13.09
C PRO A 110 -9.73 22.32 -14.43
N TYR A 111 -10.25 23.17 -15.32
CA TYR A 111 -9.70 23.36 -16.66
C TYR A 111 -8.50 24.32 -16.63
N GLU A 112 -8.57 25.36 -15.81
CA GLU A 112 -7.42 26.23 -15.52
C GLU A 112 -6.27 25.43 -14.90
N PHE A 113 -6.56 24.65 -13.86
CA PHE A 113 -5.57 23.76 -13.24
C PHE A 113 -4.94 22.82 -14.28
N ALA A 114 -5.75 22.21 -15.14
CA ALA A 114 -5.26 21.33 -16.19
C ALA A 114 -4.38 22.05 -17.21
N MET A 115 -4.72 23.29 -17.59
CA MET A 115 -3.88 24.11 -18.47
C MET A 115 -2.52 24.43 -17.86
N MET A 116 -2.48 24.77 -16.57
CA MET A 116 -1.23 25.02 -15.84
C MET A 116 -0.34 23.77 -15.82
N MET A 117 -0.94 22.60 -15.57
CA MET A 117 -0.22 21.32 -15.54
C MET A 117 0.39 20.94 -16.89
N ILE A 118 -0.33 21.14 -18.00
CA ILE A 118 0.20 20.77 -19.34
C ILE A 118 1.20 21.79 -19.90
N PHE A 119 1.10 23.07 -19.53
CA PHE A 119 2.05 24.09 -19.97
C PHE A 119 3.40 23.98 -19.24
N GLY A 120 3.40 23.46 -18.01
CA GLY A 120 4.62 23.10 -17.27
C GLY A 120 5.24 24.24 -16.45
N ASP A 121 4.55 25.37 -16.29
CA ASP A 121 4.92 26.45 -15.39
C ASP A 121 3.79 26.71 -14.38
N ALA A 122 3.67 25.81 -13.40
CA ALA A 122 2.70 25.91 -12.31
C ALA A 122 2.81 27.23 -11.50
N GLY A 123 3.92 27.97 -11.65
CA GLY A 123 4.19 29.21 -10.94
C GLY A 123 3.80 30.50 -11.67
N ASN A 124 3.50 30.45 -12.98
CA ASN A 124 2.90 31.58 -13.69
C ASN A 124 1.39 31.35 -13.76
N ALA A 125 0.66 31.93 -12.82
CA ALA A 125 -0.80 31.92 -12.85
C ALA A 125 -1.27 32.46 -14.20
N LEU A 126 -2.00 31.62 -14.94
CA LEU A 126 -2.84 32.09 -16.04
C LEU A 126 -3.67 33.27 -15.51
N ASP A 127 -3.69 34.37 -16.25
CA ASP A 127 -4.59 35.46 -15.90
C ASP A 127 -6.04 34.98 -16.12
N ARG A 128 -6.78 34.80 -15.03
CA ARG A 128 -8.15 34.28 -15.04
C ARG A 128 -9.09 35.13 -15.90
N ASP A 129 -8.90 36.46 -15.86
CA ASP A 129 -9.69 37.39 -16.67
C ASP A 129 -9.36 37.21 -18.17
N ASN A 130 -8.13 36.80 -18.48
CA ASN A 130 -7.72 36.46 -19.84
C ASN A 130 -8.29 35.10 -20.28
N LEU A 131 -8.32 34.10 -19.38
CA LEU A 131 -8.87 32.78 -19.70
C LEU A 131 -10.36 32.86 -20.05
N GLU A 132 -11.16 33.61 -19.28
CA GLU A 132 -12.58 33.81 -19.59
C GLU A 132 -12.78 34.51 -20.95
N GLN A 133 -11.92 35.46 -21.30
CA GLN A 133 -11.94 36.09 -22.64
C GLN A 133 -11.61 35.09 -23.75
N CYS A 134 -10.61 34.21 -23.53
CA CYS A 134 -10.24 33.16 -24.47
C CYS A 134 -11.38 32.14 -24.67
N GLU A 135 -12.03 31.71 -23.59
CA GLU A 135 -13.21 30.83 -23.62
C GLU A 135 -14.35 31.45 -24.45
N ASN A 136 -14.67 32.72 -24.19
CA ASN A 136 -15.71 33.44 -24.90
C ASN A 136 -15.37 33.61 -26.39
N GLN A 137 -14.12 33.95 -26.70
CA GLN A 137 -13.66 34.09 -28.08
C GLN A 137 -13.76 32.76 -28.85
N ALA A 138 -13.30 31.65 -28.26
CA ALA A 138 -13.43 30.33 -28.87
C ALA A 138 -14.89 29.93 -29.09
N PHE A 139 -15.77 30.23 -28.13
CA PHE A 139 -17.21 30.01 -28.31
C PHE A 139 -17.79 30.85 -29.45
N GLU A 140 -17.48 32.15 -29.53
CA GLU A 140 -17.97 33.05 -30.57
C GLU A 140 -17.52 32.64 -31.97
N ASN A 141 -16.23 32.30 -32.13
CA ASN A 141 -15.65 31.80 -33.38
C ASN A 141 -16.43 30.60 -33.94
N ASN A 142 -16.93 29.76 -33.05
CA ASN A 142 -17.60 28.51 -33.37
C ASN A 142 -19.15 28.58 -33.28
N SER A 143 -19.72 29.73 -32.88
CA SER A 143 -21.17 29.91 -32.58
C SER A 143 -22.12 29.58 -33.71
N ASN A 144 -21.65 29.65 -34.96
CA ASN A 144 -22.45 29.36 -36.14
C ASN A 144 -22.39 27.88 -36.57
N ILE A 145 -21.62 27.04 -35.86
CA ILE A 145 -21.51 25.62 -36.12
C ILE A 145 -22.80 24.94 -35.64
N GLY A 146 -23.58 24.39 -36.58
CA GLY A 146 -24.82 23.67 -36.28
C GLY A 146 -24.61 22.25 -35.72
N SER A 147 -23.63 22.03 -34.82
CA SER A 147 -23.39 20.74 -34.19
C SER A 147 -24.30 20.53 -32.97
N ASP A 148 -24.57 19.27 -32.61
CA ASP A 148 -25.39 18.94 -31.43
C ASP A 148 -24.76 19.49 -30.13
N ASP A 149 -23.43 19.38 -29.99
CA ASP A 149 -22.70 19.91 -28.84
C ASP A 149 -22.78 21.44 -28.79
N MET A 150 -22.69 22.15 -29.93
CA MET A 150 -22.77 23.62 -29.97
C MET A 150 -24.19 24.13 -29.68
N ASN A 151 -25.21 23.50 -30.30
CA ASN A 151 -26.60 23.80 -29.98
C ASN A 151 -26.90 23.55 -28.50
N SER A 152 -26.32 22.50 -27.90
CA SER A 152 -26.45 22.25 -26.47
C SER A 152 -25.76 23.32 -25.63
N MET A 153 -24.59 23.82 -26.02
CA MET A 153 -23.89 24.89 -25.30
C MET A 153 -24.69 26.20 -25.34
N ILE A 154 -25.19 26.59 -26.51
CA ILE A 154 -26.08 27.77 -26.67
C ILE A 154 -27.30 27.64 -25.74
N ALA A 155 -27.98 26.48 -25.77
CA ALA A 155 -29.14 26.24 -24.93
C ALA A 155 -28.83 26.24 -23.41
N ILE A 156 -27.58 25.96 -23.02
CA ILE A 156 -27.16 26.07 -21.62
C ILE A 156 -26.92 27.55 -21.26
N LYS A 157 -26.25 28.33 -22.12
CA LYS A 157 -26.09 29.78 -21.92
C LYS A 157 -27.44 30.49 -21.79
N ASP A 158 -28.39 30.19 -22.67
CA ASP A 158 -29.76 30.73 -22.59
C ASP A 158 -30.45 30.42 -21.25
N LYS A 159 -30.17 29.26 -20.65
CA LYS A 159 -30.72 28.89 -19.34
C LYS A 159 -30.03 29.64 -18.21
N MET A 160 -28.71 29.80 -18.27
CA MET A 160 -27.95 30.59 -17.31
C MET A 160 -28.45 32.05 -17.30
N ASP A 161 -28.62 32.67 -18.48
CA ASP A 161 -29.18 34.01 -18.61
C ASP A 161 -30.61 34.11 -18.08
N LYS A 162 -31.40 33.04 -18.28
CA LYS A 162 -32.75 32.96 -17.75
C LYS A 162 -32.77 32.88 -16.22
N ILE A 163 -31.84 32.18 -15.58
CA ILE A 163 -31.73 32.14 -14.11
C ILE A 163 -31.50 33.56 -13.57
N LEU A 164 -30.58 34.32 -14.18
CA LEU A 164 -30.33 35.72 -13.82
C LEU A 164 -31.61 36.56 -13.96
N THR A 165 -32.26 36.46 -15.12
CA THR A 165 -33.49 37.20 -15.44
C THR A 165 -34.65 36.86 -14.51
N ASP A 166 -34.88 35.58 -14.22
CA ASP A 166 -35.98 35.09 -13.36
C ASP A 166 -35.77 35.51 -11.90
N ASN A 167 -34.51 35.68 -11.47
CA ASN A 167 -34.15 36.22 -10.15
C ASN A 167 -34.08 37.76 -10.13
N GLY A 168 -34.21 38.43 -11.27
CA GLY A 168 -34.18 39.88 -11.39
C GLY A 168 -32.82 40.51 -11.11
N VAL A 169 -31.74 39.76 -11.38
CA VAL A 169 -30.35 40.20 -11.19
C VAL A 169 -29.61 40.23 -12.53
N GLU A 170 -28.54 41.03 -12.60
CA GLU A 170 -27.67 41.12 -13.80
C GLU A 170 -26.39 40.29 -13.65
N ASP A 171 -25.99 39.98 -12.42
CA ASP A 171 -24.73 39.33 -12.08
C ASP A 171 -24.96 38.07 -11.23
N TYR A 172 -24.18 37.02 -11.49
CA TYR A 172 -24.14 35.80 -10.71
C TYR A 172 -23.97 36.06 -9.21
N ASN A 173 -23.14 37.04 -8.83
CA ASN A 173 -22.83 37.33 -7.44
C ASN A 173 -24.06 37.74 -6.62
N ASP A 174 -25.08 38.29 -7.28
CA ASP A 174 -26.33 38.75 -6.69
C ASP A 174 -27.41 37.64 -6.57
N LEU A 175 -27.16 36.44 -7.11
CA LEU A 175 -28.07 35.30 -7.00
C LEU A 175 -28.17 34.78 -5.54
N THR A 176 -29.33 34.20 -5.22
CA THR A 176 -29.52 33.41 -3.99
C THR A 176 -28.68 32.14 -4.05
N ASP A 177 -28.31 31.60 -2.89
CA ASP A 177 -27.51 30.37 -2.80
C ASP A 177 -28.12 29.22 -3.62
N GLU A 178 -29.46 29.04 -3.54
CA GLU A 178 -30.15 27.99 -4.31
C GLU A 178 -30.09 28.21 -5.84
N ALA A 179 -30.03 29.48 -6.29
CA ALA A 179 -29.96 29.81 -7.71
C ALA A 179 -28.51 29.74 -8.23
N LYS A 180 -27.52 29.97 -7.35
CA LYS A 180 -26.10 29.74 -7.64
C LYS A 180 -25.82 28.27 -7.85
N ASP A 181 -26.35 27.39 -7.01
CA ASP A 181 -26.19 25.94 -7.19
C ASP A 181 -26.72 25.48 -8.57
N GLU A 182 -27.90 25.96 -8.99
CA GLU A 182 -28.45 25.64 -10.31
C GLU A 182 -27.62 26.23 -11.46
N TYR A 183 -27.11 27.46 -11.28
CA TYR A 183 -26.23 28.12 -12.25
C TYR A 183 -24.90 27.36 -12.40
N ASP A 184 -24.25 27.00 -11.29
CA ASP A 184 -22.95 26.31 -11.25
C ASP A 184 -23.03 24.92 -11.91
N GLU A 185 -24.13 24.18 -11.71
CA GLU A 185 -24.37 22.90 -12.40
C GLU A 185 -24.46 23.08 -13.93
N LEU A 186 -25.11 24.15 -14.39
CA LEU A 186 -25.19 24.49 -15.81
C LEU A 186 -23.83 24.93 -16.35
N GLU A 187 -23.11 25.78 -15.63
CA GLU A 187 -21.77 26.25 -16.00
C GLU A 187 -20.80 25.09 -16.13
N GLN A 188 -20.79 24.15 -15.18
CA GLN A 188 -19.96 22.95 -15.25
C GLN A 188 -20.26 22.13 -16.51
N SER A 189 -21.53 21.97 -16.86
CA SER A 189 -21.98 21.27 -18.07
C SER A 189 -21.61 22.03 -19.35
N TYR A 190 -21.59 23.35 -19.32
CA TYR A 190 -21.13 24.21 -20.40
C TYR A 190 -19.62 24.09 -20.59
N LYS A 191 -18.81 24.34 -19.55
CA LYS A 191 -17.34 24.27 -19.59
C LYS A 191 -16.86 22.90 -20.02
N TYR A 192 -17.48 21.80 -19.54
CA TYR A 192 -17.13 20.46 -20.01
C TYR A 192 -17.30 20.29 -21.53
N LYS A 193 -18.37 20.82 -22.13
CA LYS A 193 -18.56 20.76 -23.58
C LYS A 193 -17.62 21.70 -24.31
N LEU A 194 -17.38 22.89 -23.75
CA LEU A 194 -16.49 23.89 -24.31
C LEU A 194 -15.08 23.32 -24.46
N TYR A 195 -14.49 22.84 -23.38
CA TYR A 195 -13.13 22.29 -23.37
C TYR A 195 -12.98 20.97 -24.13
N LYS A 196 -14.03 20.17 -24.19
CA LYS A 196 -14.05 18.94 -25.01
C LYS A 196 -13.96 19.26 -26.52
N ASN A 197 -14.57 20.37 -26.96
CA ASN A 197 -14.66 20.71 -28.38
C ASN A 197 -13.62 21.73 -28.82
N PHE A 198 -13.22 22.65 -27.94
CA PHE A 198 -12.41 23.82 -28.26
C PHE A 198 -11.21 23.99 -27.32
N GLY A 199 -10.82 22.94 -26.58
CA GLY A 199 -9.70 23.01 -25.63
C GLY A 199 -8.37 23.44 -26.27
N SER A 200 -8.07 22.97 -27.48
CA SER A 200 -6.86 23.36 -28.23
C SER A 200 -6.87 24.85 -28.60
N GLU A 201 -8.00 25.35 -29.11
CA GLU A 201 -8.16 26.76 -29.48
C GLU A 201 -8.04 27.66 -28.24
N ILE A 202 -8.71 27.31 -27.14
CA ILE A 202 -8.63 28.09 -25.89
C ILE A 202 -7.20 28.08 -25.35
N PHE A 203 -6.51 26.94 -25.41
CA PHE A 203 -5.11 26.84 -24.98
C PHE A 203 -4.18 27.73 -25.81
N ALA A 204 -4.29 27.69 -27.14
CA ALA A 204 -3.52 28.55 -28.03
C ALA A 204 -3.81 30.04 -27.82
N LEU A 205 -5.08 30.40 -27.54
CA LEU A 205 -5.46 31.77 -27.22
C LEU A 205 -4.89 32.23 -25.87
N ALA A 206 -4.99 31.39 -24.83
CA ALA A 206 -4.53 31.71 -23.48
C ALA A 206 -3.01 31.96 -23.41
N TYR A 207 -2.25 31.23 -24.24
CA TYR A 207 -0.79 31.30 -24.29
C TYR A 207 -0.25 31.89 -25.61
N ALA A 208 -1.04 32.71 -26.29
CA ALA A 208 -0.66 33.30 -27.58
C ALA A 208 0.64 34.13 -27.50
N ASP A 209 0.85 34.83 -26.38
CA ASP A 209 2.07 35.64 -26.14
C ASP A 209 3.34 34.79 -25.96
N GLU A 210 3.18 33.53 -25.53
CA GLU A 210 4.25 32.54 -25.39
C GLU A 210 4.51 31.77 -26.70
N GLY A 211 3.74 32.08 -27.76
CA GLY A 211 3.89 31.47 -29.08
C GLY A 211 3.37 30.03 -29.17
N VAL A 212 2.48 29.65 -28.27
CA VAL A 212 1.81 28.34 -28.26
C VAL A 212 0.79 28.25 -29.39
N GLU A 213 0.79 27.13 -30.11
CA GLU A 213 -0.18 26.83 -31.16
C GLU A 213 -1.11 25.69 -30.73
N GLU A 214 -2.21 25.48 -31.46
CA GLU A 214 -3.16 24.41 -31.15
C GLU A 214 -2.53 23.01 -31.18
N ASP A 215 -1.50 22.81 -32.00
CA ASP A 215 -0.78 21.53 -32.14
C ASP A 215 0.06 21.19 -30.88
N ASP A 216 0.34 22.16 -30.01
CA ASP A 216 1.05 21.94 -28.74
C ASP A 216 0.12 21.37 -27.65
N PHE A 217 -1.19 21.38 -27.88
CA PHE A 217 -2.18 20.95 -26.89
C PHE A 217 -2.34 19.42 -26.84
N ASN A 218 -2.07 18.83 -25.68
CA ASN A 218 -2.32 17.42 -25.42
C ASN A 218 -3.66 17.20 -24.70
N GLN A 219 -4.69 16.84 -25.47
CA GLN A 219 -6.05 16.61 -24.97
C GLN A 219 -6.13 15.48 -23.91
N GLU A 220 -5.34 14.42 -24.05
CA GLU A 220 -5.38 13.29 -23.10
C GLU A 220 -4.84 13.70 -21.74
N GLU A 221 -3.73 14.43 -21.72
CA GLU A 221 -3.12 14.95 -20.49
C GLU A 221 -4.00 16.00 -19.83
N PHE A 222 -4.53 16.92 -20.64
CA PHE A 222 -5.48 17.92 -20.17
C PHE A 222 -6.70 17.27 -19.50
N ASN A 223 -7.29 16.26 -20.14
CA ASN A 223 -8.43 15.54 -19.59
C ASN A 223 -8.06 14.79 -18.30
N PHE A 224 -6.86 14.21 -18.23
CA PHE A 224 -6.35 13.55 -17.04
C PHE A 224 -6.26 14.52 -15.86
N TYR A 225 -5.59 15.67 -16.02
CA TYR A 225 -5.43 16.65 -14.94
C TYR A 225 -6.75 17.33 -14.56
N ALA A 226 -7.61 17.63 -15.53
CA ALA A 226 -8.93 18.20 -15.24
C ALA A 226 -9.80 17.22 -14.44
N ASN A 227 -9.74 15.93 -14.75
CA ASN A 227 -10.43 14.89 -13.99
C ASN A 227 -9.79 14.71 -12.61
N LEU A 228 -8.46 14.69 -12.52
CA LEU A 228 -7.73 14.56 -11.27
C LEU A 228 -8.04 15.70 -10.30
N TYR A 229 -8.09 16.95 -10.77
CA TYR A 229 -8.48 18.08 -9.93
C TYR A 229 -9.90 17.91 -9.35
N LYS A 230 -10.87 17.52 -10.19
CA LYS A 230 -12.25 17.23 -9.74
C LYS A 230 -12.26 16.14 -8.67
N GLN A 231 -11.42 15.11 -8.82
CA GLN A 231 -11.27 14.06 -7.81
C GLN A 231 -10.67 14.60 -6.50
N ILE A 232 -9.66 15.47 -6.57
CA ILE A 232 -9.03 16.09 -5.40
C ILE A 232 -10.05 16.92 -4.63
N VAL A 233 -10.80 17.79 -5.32
CA VAL A 233 -11.85 18.61 -4.70
C VAL A 233 -12.93 17.74 -4.06
N LEU A 234 -13.40 16.70 -4.77
CA LEU A 234 -14.40 15.76 -4.25
C LEU A 234 -13.89 14.98 -3.03
N ALA A 235 -12.60 14.65 -2.99
CA ALA A 235 -11.94 13.96 -1.88
C ALA A 235 -11.68 14.86 -0.66
N GLY A 236 -11.84 16.18 -0.80
CA GLY A 236 -11.51 17.16 0.24
C GLY A 236 -10.01 17.43 0.36
N GLY A 237 -9.25 17.23 -0.74
CA GLY A 237 -7.81 17.46 -0.82
C GLY A 237 -7.00 16.21 -1.15
N CYS A 238 -5.69 16.36 -1.24
CA CYS A 238 -4.76 15.30 -1.61
C CYS A 238 -3.49 15.25 -0.74
N VAL A 239 -2.76 14.13 -0.86
CA VAL A 239 -1.43 13.90 -0.27
C VAL A 239 -0.49 13.34 -1.33
N SER A 240 0.81 13.59 -1.18
CA SER A 240 1.81 13.09 -2.12
C SER A 240 2.10 11.61 -1.86
N ILE A 241 2.21 10.81 -2.92
CA ILE A 241 2.74 9.44 -2.81
C ILE A 241 4.17 9.43 -2.25
N ALA A 242 4.93 10.52 -2.46
CA ALA A 242 6.29 10.66 -1.95
C ALA A 242 6.35 10.72 -0.42
N ASP A 243 5.27 11.15 0.26
CA ASP A 243 5.17 11.14 1.73
C ASP A 243 5.28 9.73 2.32
N TYR A 244 5.07 8.70 1.49
CA TYR A 244 5.13 7.29 1.87
C TYR A 244 6.46 6.62 1.50
N ASN A 245 7.42 7.37 0.94
CA ASN A 245 8.75 6.84 0.65
C ASN A 245 9.46 6.42 1.94
N GLY A 246 9.66 5.10 2.10
CA GLY A 246 10.45 4.53 3.19
C GLY A 246 11.96 4.70 2.97
N THR A 247 12.77 4.06 3.81
CA THR A 247 14.24 4.15 3.77
C THR A 247 14.85 3.73 2.41
N ASP A 248 14.19 2.81 1.69
CA ASP A 248 14.61 2.32 0.36
C ASP A 248 13.86 3.00 -0.80
N GLY A 249 12.98 3.97 -0.49
CA GLY A 249 12.62 5.11 -1.34
C GLY A 249 12.05 4.82 -2.72
N ASP A 250 10.85 4.25 -2.81
CA ASP A 250 9.93 4.44 -3.95
C ASP A 250 8.57 3.79 -3.65
N ALA A 251 7.68 4.48 -2.93
CA ALA A 251 6.33 3.96 -2.69
C ALA A 251 5.53 3.81 -3.99
N ALA A 252 5.82 4.65 -4.99
CA ALA A 252 5.08 4.69 -6.23
C ALA A 252 5.26 3.41 -7.07
N ASN A 253 6.47 2.83 -7.04
CA ASN A 253 6.78 1.56 -7.73
C ASN A 253 6.76 0.32 -6.80
N ASN A 254 6.47 0.48 -5.51
CA ASN A 254 6.51 -0.62 -4.55
C ASN A 254 5.14 -1.33 -4.41
N SER A 255 4.98 -2.43 -5.17
CA SER A 255 3.79 -3.28 -5.12
C SER A 255 3.50 -3.89 -3.74
N GLU A 256 4.54 -4.24 -2.99
CA GLU A 256 4.38 -4.84 -1.66
C GLU A 256 3.86 -3.80 -0.66
N TRP A 257 4.35 -2.57 -0.74
CA TRP A 257 3.85 -1.44 0.04
C TRP A 257 2.36 -1.19 -0.24
N LEU A 258 1.99 -1.08 -1.52
CA LEU A 258 0.60 -0.79 -1.90
C LEU A 258 -0.35 -1.90 -1.42
N LYS A 259 0.02 -3.16 -1.65
CA LYS A 259 -0.71 -4.34 -1.15
C LYS A 259 -0.93 -4.25 0.36
N ASN A 260 0.14 -4.02 1.12
CA ASN A 260 0.07 -3.99 2.58
C ASN A 260 -0.79 -2.83 3.09
N MET A 261 -0.71 -1.65 2.45
CA MET A 261 -1.53 -0.49 2.83
C MET A 261 -3.03 -0.72 2.58
N ILE A 262 -3.39 -1.41 1.50
CA ILE A 262 -4.79 -1.79 1.21
C ILE A 262 -5.26 -2.87 2.18
N GLN A 263 -4.47 -3.94 2.41
CA GLN A 263 -4.82 -5.03 3.32
C GLN A 263 -5.02 -4.56 4.76
N CYS A 264 -4.22 -3.60 5.24
CA CYS A 264 -4.39 -3.03 6.57
C CYS A 264 -5.43 -1.90 6.65
N GLY A 265 -6.12 -1.60 5.55
CA GLY A 265 -7.19 -0.60 5.48
C GLY A 265 -6.72 0.84 5.66
N LYS A 266 -5.44 1.12 5.42
CA LYS A 266 -4.88 2.49 5.45
C LYS A 266 -5.15 3.24 4.16
N ILE A 267 -5.28 2.51 3.07
CA ILE A 267 -5.67 3.01 1.76
C ILE A 267 -6.91 2.25 1.28
N SER A 268 -7.89 2.97 0.72
CA SER A 268 -9.00 2.38 -0.03
C SER A 268 -8.79 2.54 -1.52
N ILE A 269 -9.32 1.59 -2.28
CA ILE A 269 -9.41 1.67 -3.75
C ILE A 269 -10.81 2.14 -4.10
N GLU A 270 -10.90 3.18 -4.91
CA GLU A 270 -12.16 3.67 -5.46
C GLU A 270 -12.16 3.52 -6.99
N ILE A 271 -13.32 3.20 -7.55
CA ILE A 271 -13.58 3.33 -8.98
C ILE A 271 -14.07 4.76 -9.24
N VAL A 272 -13.38 5.47 -10.12
CA VAL A 272 -13.74 6.80 -10.58
C VAL A 272 -14.71 6.69 -11.75
N ASN A 273 -15.91 7.24 -11.57
CA ASN A 273 -16.90 7.37 -12.62
C ASN A 273 -17.00 8.82 -13.05
N GLN A 274 -17.09 9.06 -14.36
CA GLN A 274 -17.28 10.39 -14.93
C GLN A 274 -18.59 10.44 -15.71
N ASP A 275 -19.43 11.43 -15.44
CA ASP A 275 -20.62 11.70 -16.23
C ASP A 275 -20.20 12.25 -17.61
N LYS A 276 -20.68 11.60 -18.68
CA LYS A 276 -20.28 11.94 -20.06
C LYS A 276 -20.87 13.25 -20.58
N LYS A 277 -21.79 13.88 -19.86
CA LYS A 277 -22.49 15.12 -20.25
C LYS A 277 -22.02 16.32 -19.45
N THR A 278 -21.70 16.13 -18.16
CA THR A 278 -21.27 17.20 -17.26
C THR A 278 -19.78 17.12 -16.91
N GLY A 279 -19.13 15.98 -17.15
CA GLY A 279 -17.75 15.74 -16.75
C GLY A 279 -17.57 15.65 -15.24
N GLN A 280 -18.66 15.57 -14.47
CA GLN A 280 -18.64 15.42 -13.02
C GLN A 280 -18.12 14.04 -12.63
N VAL A 281 -17.31 13.98 -11.58
CA VAL A 281 -16.70 12.74 -11.10
C VAL A 281 -17.40 12.22 -9.85
N SER A 282 -17.37 10.92 -9.63
CA SER A 282 -17.86 10.26 -8.42
C SER A 282 -17.02 9.03 -8.10
N PHE A 283 -16.95 8.68 -6.81
CA PHE A 283 -16.23 7.51 -6.32
C PHE A 283 -17.20 6.38 -5.96
N ASN A 284 -16.88 5.17 -6.41
CA ASN A 284 -17.50 3.94 -5.94
C ASN A 284 -16.44 3.06 -5.28
N THR A 285 -16.57 2.80 -3.98
CA THR A 285 -15.60 1.98 -3.24
C THR A 285 -15.59 0.56 -3.77
N THR A 286 -14.38 0.04 -3.98
CA THR A 286 -14.13 -1.34 -4.41
C THR A 286 -13.05 -1.97 -3.52
N SER A 287 -12.80 -3.25 -3.73
CA SER A 287 -11.73 -4.00 -3.07
C SER A 287 -11.16 -5.06 -4.01
N PRO A 288 -9.91 -5.48 -3.83
CA PRO A 288 -9.34 -6.56 -4.65
C PRO A 288 -10.13 -7.89 -4.57
N ASP A 289 -10.97 -8.07 -3.54
CA ASP A 289 -11.80 -9.28 -3.40
C ASP A 289 -13.13 -9.20 -4.19
N SER A 290 -13.54 -7.99 -4.59
CA SER A 290 -14.83 -7.72 -5.24
C SER A 290 -14.72 -7.11 -6.62
N ASP A 291 -13.54 -6.60 -6.98
CA ASP A 291 -13.28 -5.93 -8.25
C ASP A 291 -13.09 -6.94 -9.40
N THR A 292 -13.28 -6.47 -10.64
CA THR A 292 -13.13 -7.28 -11.85
C THR A 292 -11.69 -7.31 -12.34
N TYR A 293 -10.94 -6.23 -12.18
CA TYR A 293 -9.58 -6.09 -12.74
C TYR A 293 -8.51 -6.08 -11.66
N VAL A 294 -8.81 -5.66 -10.43
CA VAL A 294 -7.85 -5.66 -9.32
C VAL A 294 -8.09 -6.88 -8.44
N SER A 295 -7.05 -7.66 -8.13
CA SER A 295 -7.18 -8.87 -7.33
C SER A 295 -5.93 -9.19 -6.50
N TYR A 296 -6.09 -10.05 -5.49
CA TYR A 296 -4.97 -10.71 -4.83
C TYR A 296 -4.70 -12.06 -5.52
N THR A 297 -3.54 -12.19 -6.15
CA THR A 297 -3.12 -13.42 -6.82
C THR A 297 -2.08 -14.15 -5.99
N THR A 298 -2.24 -15.46 -5.80
CA THR A 298 -1.25 -16.31 -5.13
C THR A 298 0.01 -16.44 -6.02
N THR A 299 1.18 -16.17 -5.45
CA THR A 299 2.49 -15.98 -6.13
C THR A 299 2.97 -17.13 -7.05
N THR A 300 2.27 -18.27 -7.10
CA THR A 300 2.64 -19.43 -7.93
C THR A 300 2.80 -19.16 -9.43
N THR A 301 2.21 -18.09 -9.97
CA THR A 301 2.22 -17.80 -11.41
C THR A 301 3.22 -16.74 -11.86
N ILE A 302 3.75 -15.88 -10.98
CA ILE A 302 4.50 -14.68 -11.43
C ILE A 302 5.92 -14.51 -10.83
N ASP A 303 6.25 -15.06 -9.65
CA ASP A 303 7.61 -14.89 -9.08
C ASP A 303 8.31 -16.20 -8.68
N LYS A 304 8.84 -16.90 -9.68
CA LYS A 304 9.65 -18.12 -9.49
C LYS A 304 10.92 -17.88 -8.67
N SER A 305 11.41 -16.63 -8.57
CA SER A 305 12.66 -16.30 -7.90
C SER A 305 12.49 -16.15 -6.38
N ALA A 306 11.40 -15.51 -5.96
CA ALA A 306 11.02 -15.39 -4.56
C ALA A 306 10.69 -16.75 -3.94
N LEU A 307 9.95 -17.61 -4.66
CA LEU A 307 9.68 -18.99 -4.22
C LEU A 307 10.97 -19.80 -4.03
N ALA A 308 11.88 -19.75 -5.01
CA ALA A 308 13.16 -20.46 -4.93
C ALA A 308 14.03 -19.96 -3.77
N LYS A 309 13.98 -18.67 -3.45
CA LYS A 309 14.67 -18.08 -2.30
C LYS A 309 14.06 -18.53 -0.98
N ALA A 310 12.73 -18.51 -0.86
CA ALA A 310 12.01 -18.99 0.33
C ALA A 310 12.24 -20.49 0.57
N GLU A 311 12.23 -21.31 -0.48
CA GLU A 311 12.53 -22.75 -0.41
C GLU A 311 13.98 -23.00 0.04
N ALA A 312 14.94 -22.25 -0.52
CA ALA A 312 16.35 -22.35 -0.13
C ALA A 312 16.60 -21.91 1.32
N GLU A 313 15.95 -20.85 1.78
CA GLU A 313 16.05 -20.37 3.16
C GLU A 313 15.42 -21.34 4.15
N TYR A 314 14.25 -21.91 3.82
CA TYR A 314 13.60 -22.96 4.61
C TYR A 314 14.48 -24.21 4.72
N GLU A 315 15.01 -24.71 3.60
CA GLU A 315 15.87 -25.90 3.59
C GLU A 315 17.15 -25.66 4.41
N HIS A 316 17.73 -24.47 4.32
CA HIS A 316 18.90 -24.09 5.10
C HIS A 316 18.61 -24.01 6.60
N LYS A 317 17.56 -23.29 7.02
CA LYS A 317 17.15 -23.16 8.43
C LYS A 317 16.80 -24.53 9.03
N THR A 318 16.06 -25.36 8.30
CA THR A 318 15.70 -26.73 8.73
C THR A 318 16.94 -27.59 8.95
N LYS A 319 17.91 -27.57 8.03
CA LYS A 319 19.18 -28.29 8.20
C LYS A 319 19.95 -27.85 9.44
N GLN A 320 19.95 -26.56 9.78
CA GLN A 320 20.61 -26.07 10.98
C GLN A 320 19.92 -26.54 12.27
N ILE A 321 18.58 -26.60 12.27
CA ILE A 321 17.79 -27.12 13.37
C ILE A 321 18.08 -28.62 13.56
N ASP A 322 18.03 -29.42 12.50
CA ASP A 322 18.32 -30.86 12.55
C ASP A 322 19.72 -31.16 13.09
N GLN A 323 20.72 -30.34 12.74
CA GLN A 323 22.08 -30.48 13.23
C GLN A 323 22.17 -30.20 14.74
N LYS A 324 21.47 -29.18 15.23
CA LYS A 324 21.42 -28.85 16.66
C LYS A 324 20.68 -29.93 17.45
N ASP A 325 19.58 -30.47 16.91
CA ASP A 325 18.81 -31.53 17.54
C ASP A 325 19.64 -32.81 17.73
N LYS A 326 20.33 -33.25 16.66
CA LYS A 326 21.27 -34.39 16.72
C LYS A 326 22.37 -34.19 17.76
N LYS A 327 22.88 -32.95 17.90
CA LYS A 327 23.90 -32.64 18.89
C LYS A 327 23.36 -32.75 20.32
N PHE A 328 22.14 -32.25 20.56
CA PHE A 328 21.48 -32.39 21.85
C PHE A 328 21.21 -33.86 22.21
N ASP A 329 20.79 -34.69 21.26
CA ASP A 329 20.62 -36.13 21.50
C ASP A 329 21.92 -36.84 21.86
N MET A 330 23.01 -36.50 21.16
CA MET A 330 24.33 -37.01 21.50
C MET A 330 24.78 -36.59 22.90
N ASP A 331 24.54 -35.34 23.28
CA ASP A 331 24.95 -34.83 24.59
C ASP A 331 24.06 -35.39 25.72
N LEU A 332 22.76 -35.60 25.47
CA LEU A 332 21.85 -36.27 26.41
C LEU A 332 22.29 -37.72 26.65
N SER A 333 22.61 -38.46 25.58
CA SER A 333 23.10 -39.85 25.66
C SER A 333 24.41 -39.96 26.46
N LYS A 334 25.33 -39.01 26.30
CA LYS A 334 26.56 -38.94 27.11
C LYS A 334 26.24 -38.69 28.59
N LEU A 335 25.34 -37.74 28.88
CA LEU A 335 24.94 -37.43 30.26
C LEU A 335 24.22 -38.60 30.92
N GLU A 336 23.39 -39.36 30.19
CA GLU A 336 22.77 -40.59 30.69
C GLU A 336 23.81 -41.67 31.02
N THR A 337 24.82 -41.82 30.17
CA THR A 337 25.95 -42.72 30.41
C THR A 337 26.72 -42.31 31.67
N GLU A 338 27.02 -41.01 31.84
CA GLU A 338 27.68 -40.48 33.03
C GLU A 338 26.83 -40.67 34.30
N ARG A 339 25.52 -40.37 34.23
CA ARG A 339 24.58 -40.57 35.34
C ARG A 339 24.54 -42.04 35.78
N THR A 340 24.52 -42.98 34.83
CA THR A 340 24.50 -44.42 35.13
C THR A 340 25.78 -44.86 35.84
N ALA A 341 26.93 -44.36 35.38
CA ALA A 341 28.22 -44.61 36.03
C ALA A 341 28.27 -44.03 37.45
N LEU A 342 27.84 -42.77 37.63
CA LEU A 342 27.77 -42.11 38.94
C LEU A 342 26.80 -42.79 39.90
N THR A 343 25.64 -43.25 39.41
CA THR A 343 24.66 -44.00 40.23
C THR A 343 25.26 -45.31 40.74
N THR A 344 26.00 -46.00 39.88
CA THR A 344 26.69 -47.23 40.25
C THR A 344 27.79 -46.96 41.28
N GLU A 345 28.56 -45.87 41.11
CA GLU A 345 29.56 -45.43 42.09
C GLU A 345 28.89 -45.08 43.43
N TYR A 346 27.79 -44.33 43.41
CA TYR A 346 27.00 -43.95 44.58
C TYR A 346 26.54 -45.17 45.39
N GLU A 347 25.90 -46.15 44.76
CA GLU A 347 25.43 -47.38 45.43
C GLU A 347 26.60 -48.20 46.00
N SER A 348 27.75 -48.22 45.31
CA SER A 348 28.95 -48.89 45.82
C SER A 348 29.50 -48.23 47.10
N VAL A 349 29.57 -46.89 47.13
CA VAL A 349 30.06 -46.14 48.30
C VAL A 349 29.07 -46.23 49.47
N LYS A 350 27.78 -46.14 49.17
CA LYS A 350 26.70 -46.29 50.16
C LYS A 350 26.76 -47.67 50.83
N LYS A 351 26.96 -48.74 50.07
CA LYS A 351 27.14 -50.08 50.61
C LYS A 351 28.34 -50.16 51.57
N VAL A 352 29.48 -49.60 51.18
CA VAL A 352 30.69 -49.57 52.03
C VAL A 352 30.46 -48.80 53.33
N ILE A 353 29.65 -47.73 53.31
CA ILE A 353 29.24 -47.00 54.51
C ILE A 353 28.38 -47.90 55.41
N SER A 354 27.36 -48.55 54.85
CA SER A 354 26.48 -49.47 55.59
C SER A 354 27.26 -50.60 56.25
N ASP A 355 28.14 -51.27 55.50
CA ASP A 355 28.97 -52.38 56.01
C ASP A 355 29.88 -51.92 57.18
N ASN A 356 30.42 -50.70 57.11
CA ASN A 356 31.24 -50.13 58.18
C ASN A 356 30.42 -49.74 59.42
N ILE A 357 29.20 -49.23 59.24
CA ILE A 357 28.27 -48.93 60.33
C ILE A 357 27.89 -50.23 61.05
N GLU A 358 27.46 -51.26 60.33
CA GLU A 358 27.11 -52.56 60.91
C GLU A 358 28.27 -53.16 61.70
N ARG A 359 29.48 -53.12 61.14
CA ARG A 359 30.68 -53.62 61.83
C ARG A 359 31.02 -52.82 63.08
N THR A 360 30.83 -51.50 63.06
CA THR A 360 31.11 -50.65 64.22
C THR A 360 30.06 -50.85 65.31
N PHE A 361 28.77 -50.86 64.98
CA PHE A 361 27.69 -51.07 65.94
C PHE A 361 27.66 -52.50 66.51
N GLY A 362 27.95 -53.51 65.69
CA GLY A 362 28.05 -54.90 66.13
C GLY A 362 29.24 -55.20 67.06
N ILE A 363 30.21 -54.27 67.18
CA ILE A 363 31.30 -54.34 68.18
C ILE A 363 30.86 -53.75 69.53
N PHE A 364 29.80 -52.93 69.55
CA PHE A 364 29.28 -52.27 70.76
C PHE A 364 27.97 -52.88 71.31
N SER A 365 27.42 -53.91 70.65
CA SER A 365 26.35 -54.79 71.16
C SER A 365 26.94 -56.10 71.65
#